data_AF-A0A5B7IF03-F1
#
_entry.id   AF-A0A5B7IF03-F1
#
_cell.length_a   1.000
_cell.length_b   1.000
_cell.length_c   1.000
_cell.angle_alpha   90.00
_cell.angle_beta   90.00
_cell.angle_gamma   90.00
#
_symmetry.space_group_name_H-M   'P 1'
#
loop_
_entity.id
_entity.type
_entity.pdbx_description
1 polymer ?
#
loop_
_entity_poly.entity_id
_entity_poly.type
_entity_poly.pdbx_seq_one_letter_code
_entity_poly.pdbx_strand_id
1 'polypeptide(L)' 'MPNILDLFLTSNPSAYAVTLSSPLSSSDRNLISVSFPISPIPPQDSPKRRCLWRFASAS' A
#
# COMPACT_ATOMS: atom_id res chain seq x y z
N MET A 1 18.74 8.84 19.40
CA MET A 1 18.97 8.94 17.95
C MET A 1 17.81 8.26 17.26
N PRO A 2 17.01 8.94 16.41
CA PRO A 2 15.89 8.30 15.74
C PRO A 2 16.47 7.33 14.71
N ASN A 3 16.38 6.04 15.01
CA ASN A 3 16.81 4.98 14.12
C ASN A 3 15.66 4.73 13.12
N ILE A 4 15.72 5.38 11.96
CA ILE A 4 14.74 5.20 10.87
C ILE A 4 14.96 3.80 10.30
N LEU A 5 14.22 2.82 10.83
CA LEU A 5 14.24 1.41 10.39
C LEU A 5 13.02 1.05 9.52
N ASP A 6 12.09 1.99 9.32
CA ASP A 6 10.84 1.76 8.61
C ASP A 6 10.93 2.34 7.20
N LEU A 7 10.70 1.48 6.20
CA LEU A 7 10.77 1.83 4.78
C LEU A 7 9.46 1.50 4.08
N PHE A 8 8.88 2.48 3.40
CA PHE A 8 7.74 2.32 2.51
C PHE A 8 8.19 2.53 1.06
N LEU A 9 7.93 1.55 0.18
CA LEU A 9 8.28 1.58 -1.24
C LEU A 9 7.01 1.55 -2.08
N THR A 10 6.91 2.46 -3.04
CA THR A 10 5.81 2.53 -4.01
C THR A 10 6.33 2.98 -5.37
N SER A 11 5.74 2.46 -6.45
CA SER A 11 6.08 2.86 -7.82
C SER A 11 5.42 4.17 -8.26
N ASN A 12 4.40 4.63 -7.52
CA ASN A 12 3.71 5.89 -7.76
C ASN A 12 3.59 6.70 -6.46
N PRO A 13 4.66 7.37 -6.02
CA PRO A 13 4.68 8.10 -4.74
C PRO A 13 3.67 9.27 -4.72
N SER A 14 3.40 9.89 -5.87
CA SER A 14 2.47 11.02 -5.95
C SER A 14 1.01 10.68 -5.62
N ALA A 15 0.65 9.40 -5.67
CA ALA A 15 -0.73 8.99 -5.44
C ALA A 15 -1.04 8.72 -3.96
N TYR A 16 -0.03 8.75 -3.09
CA TYR A 16 -0.18 8.48 -1.66
C TYR A 16 0.11 9.74 -0.84
N ALA A 17 -0.68 9.96 0.21
CA ALA A 17 -0.34 10.88 1.27
C ALA A 17 0.23 10.09 2.45
N VAL A 18 1.38 10.52 2.97
CA VAL A 18 2.08 9.87 4.09
C VAL A 18 2.13 10.82 5.27
N THR A 19 1.74 10.35 6.44
CA THR A 19 1.81 11.09 7.70
C THR A 19 2.56 10.29 8.75
N LEU A 20 3.46 10.94 9.46
CA LEU A 20 4.12 10.39 10.64
C LEU A 20 3.38 10.82 11.89
N SER A 21 3.09 9.87 12.79
CA SER A 21 2.51 10.16 14.09
C SER A 21 3.35 9.58 15.21
N SER A 22 3.16 10.12 16.42
CA SER A 22 3.86 9.66 17.62
C SER A 22 3.64 8.17 17.86
N PRO A 23 4.56 7.49 18.55
CA PRO A 23 4.40 6.08 18.84
C PRO A 23 3.12 5.81 19.63
N LEU A 24 2.53 4.64 19.41
CA LEU A 24 1.52 4.14 20.35
C LEU A 24 2.22 3.92 21.70
N SER A 25 1.51 4.15 22.81
CA SER A 25 2.05 4.18 24.19
C SER A 25 2.98 3.03 24.61
N SER A 26 3.04 1.92 23.87
CA SER A 26 3.87 0.73 24.14
C SER A 26 5.07 0.56 23.19
N SER A 27 5.19 1.35 22.12
CA SER A 27 6.26 1.26 21.13
C SER A 27 7.12 2.52 21.22
N ASP A 28 8.42 2.39 20.99
CA ASP A 28 9.32 3.55 20.86
C ASP A 28 9.40 4.05 19.41
N ARG A 29 8.61 3.46 18.50
CA ARG A 29 8.63 3.76 17.06
C ARG A 29 7.42 4.58 16.63
N ASN A 30 7.70 5.65 15.88
CA ASN A 30 6.68 6.48 15.23
C ASN A 30 5.88 5.62 14.25
N LEU A 31 4.60 5.97 14.08
CA LEU A 31 3.74 5.28 13.13
C LEU A 31 3.81 5.98 11.78
N ILE A 32 3.88 5.19 10.71
CA ILE A 32 3.73 5.67 9.34
C ILE A 32 2.29 5.34 8.91
N SER A 33 1.46 6.36 8.77
CA SER A 33 0.13 6.22 8.18
C SER A 33 0.17 6.64 6.72
N VAL A 34 -0.35 5.79 5.85
CA VAL A 34 -0.38 6.01 4.40
C VAL A 34 -1.84 5.99 3.95
N SER A 35 -2.28 7.05 3.28
CA SER A 35 -3.61 7.12 2.68
C SER A 35 -3.51 7.26 1.17
N PHE A 36 -4.44 6.62 0.48
CA PHE A 36 -4.57 6.68 -0.97
C PHE A 36 -6.03 7.00 -1.30
N PRO A 37 -6.30 7.98 -2.16
CA PRO A 37 -7.65 8.22 -2.64
C PRO A 37 -8.04 7.05 -3.53
N ILE A 38 -8.88 6.15 -3.01
CA ILE A 38 -9.57 5.16 -3.83
C ILE A 38 -10.57 5.96 -4.67
N SER A 39 -10.17 6.38 -5.86
CA SER A 39 -11.12 6.89 -6.85
C SER A 39 -12.22 5.83 -7.00
N PRO A 40 -13.51 6.21 -7.12
CA PRO A 40 -14.49 5.27 -7.62
C PRO A 40 -13.92 4.74 -8.94
N ILE A 41 -13.87 3.41 -9.04
CA ILE A 41 -13.53 2.76 -10.30
C ILE A 41 -14.59 3.27 -11.28
N PRO A 42 -14.24 4.08 -12.30
CA PRO A 42 -15.23 4.40 -13.33
C PRO A 42 -15.77 3.07 -13.84
N PRO A 43 -17.10 2.91 -14.03
CA PRO A 43 -17.67 1.66 -14.51
C PRO A 43 -16.88 1.25 -15.74
N GLN A 44 -16.03 0.24 -15.58
CA GLN A 44 -15.06 -0.06 -16.61
C GLN A 44 -15.87 -0.58 -17.78
N ASP A 45 -15.74 0.08 -18.94
CA ASP A 45 -16.17 -0.48 -20.20
C ASP A 45 -15.79 -1.96 -20.23
N SER A 46 -16.80 -2.77 -20.57
CA SER A 46 -16.86 -4.23 -20.61
C SER A 46 -15.54 -4.98 -20.34
N PRO A 47 -15.53 -6.00 -19.47
CA PRO A 47 -14.30 -6.72 -19.12
C PRO A 47 -13.66 -7.32 -20.38
N LYS A 48 -12.59 -6.68 -20.88
CA LYS A 48 -11.64 -7.34 -21.77
C LYS A 48 -11.03 -8.47 -20.94
N ARG A 49 -11.51 -9.68 -21.22
CA ARG A 49 -11.24 -10.93 -20.51
C ARG A 49 -9.77 -11.01 -20.08
N ARG A 50 -9.51 -10.79 -18.78
CA ARG A 50 -8.21 -11.05 -18.19
C ARG A 50 -8.09 -12.58 -18.05
N CYS A 51 -7.36 -13.23 -18.93
CA CYS A 51 -7.05 -14.66 -18.77
C CYS A 51 -6.29 -14.84 -17.46
N LEU A 52 -6.94 -15.47 -16.47
CA LEU A 52 -6.34 -15.85 -15.21
C LEU A 52 -5.57 -17.16 -15.43
N TRP A 53 -4.25 -17.07 -15.54
CA TRP A 53 -3.40 -18.26 -15.56
C TRP A 53 -3.27 -18.80 -14.13
N ARG A 54 -3.89 -19.95 -13.87
CA ARG A 54 -3.70 -20.71 -12.64
C ARG A 54 -2.68 -21.80 -12.91
N PHE A 55 -1.57 -21.78 -12.16
CA PHE A 55 -0.65 -22.91 -12.10
C PHE A 55 -0.97 -23.74 -10.86
N ALA A 56 -1.00 -25.06 -11.00
CA ALA A 56 -1.09 -25.97 -9.86
C ALA A 56 0.30 -26.12 -9.23
N SER A 57 0.35 -26.21 -7.89
CA SER A 57 1.59 -26.59 -7.20
C SER A 57 1.97 -28.02 -7.57
N ALA A 58 3.25 -28.29 -7.78
CA ALA A 58 3.76 -29.65 -7.81
C ALA A 58 3.82 -30.22 -6.38
N SER A 59 3.62 -31.54 -6.28
CA SER A 59 3.71 -32.34 -5.05
C SER A 59 5.15 -32.65 -4.66
#